data_AF-A0A0P7X7P2-F1
#
_entry.id   AF-A0A0P7X7P2-F1
#
_cell.length_a   1.000
_cell.length_b   1.000
_cell.length_c   1.000
_cell.angle_alpha   90.00
_cell.angle_beta   90.00
_cell.angle_gamma   90.00
#
_symmetry.space_group_name_H-M   'P 1'
#
loop_
_entity.id
_entity.type
_entity.pdbx_description
1 polymer ?
#
loop_
_entity_poly.entity_id
_entity_poly.type
_entity_poly.pdbx_seq_one_letter_code
_entity_poly.pdbx_strand_id
1 'polypeptide(L)'
;MPELLLEVEYMMELLDPSWLTGEGGYYLTSVYASLCLIQSQPEAVPPGGVTRKARESLTEWSRRRSKDAQQQKDNQKQQTFVRVLFQDGDCSSVKTLRCKVDDSGEALAGLCAASFGVAQPENYALYWRAGEGAQPLPAHVRIQDLRNQSGGAPSLAYQPCDEDAGKMRRLTRGGAVDLAESN
;
A
#
# COMPACT_ATOMS: atom_id res chain seq x y z
N MET A 1 -25.54 -2.69 36.78
CA MET A 1 -25.18 -2.15 35.45
C MET A 1 -24.25 -3.13 34.69
N PRO A 2 -24.60 -4.42 34.49
CA PRO A 2 -23.74 -5.34 33.74
C PRO A 2 -23.76 -5.08 32.22
N GLU A 3 -24.88 -4.60 31.68
CA GLU A 3 -25.06 -4.35 30.24
C GLU A 3 -24.09 -3.31 29.68
N LEU A 4 -23.84 -2.23 30.43
CA LEU A 4 -22.92 -1.17 29.99
C LEU A 4 -21.46 -1.63 29.89
N LEU A 5 -21.02 -2.54 30.77
CA LEU A 5 -19.67 -3.10 30.68
C LEU A 5 -19.52 -3.95 29.42
N LEU A 6 -20.52 -4.78 29.13
CA LEU A 6 -20.56 -5.60 27.92
C LEU A 6 -20.59 -4.74 26.65
N GLU A 7 -21.35 -3.64 26.64
CA GLU A 7 -21.38 -2.68 25.53
C GLU A 7 -20.01 -2.01 25.30
N VAL A 8 -19.31 -1.67 26.39
CA VAL A 8 -17.98 -1.05 26.32
C VAL A 8 -16.93 -2.05 25.83
N GLU A 9 -16.96 -3.29 26.31
CA GLU A 9 -16.10 -4.38 25.82
C GLU A 9 -16.36 -4.65 24.34
N TYR A 10 -17.63 -4.73 23.94
CA TYR A 10 -18.04 -4.91 22.55
C TYR A 10 -17.54 -3.78 21.65
N MET A 11 -17.68 -2.53 22.09
CA MET A 11 -17.16 -1.37 21.35
C MET A 11 -15.64 -1.41 21.24
N MET A 12 -14.92 -1.82 22.29
CA MET A 12 -13.46 -1.93 22.26
C MET A 12 -12.97 -3.04 21.31
N GLU A 13 -13.74 -4.11 21.14
CA GLU A 13 -13.39 -5.25 20.27
C GLU A 13 -13.72 -4.99 18.79
N LEU A 14 -14.80 -4.26 18.51
CA LEU A 14 -15.19 -3.92 17.14
C LEU A 14 -14.32 -2.81 16.51
N LEU A 15 -13.76 -1.93 17.35
CA LEU A 15 -12.96 -0.80 16.89
C LEU A 15 -11.59 -1.25 16.38
N ASP A 16 -11.19 -0.71 15.24
CA ASP A 16 -9.82 -0.86 14.75
C ASP A 16 -8.85 -0.26 15.80
N PRO A 17 -7.76 -0.97 16.17
CA PRO A 17 -6.82 -0.52 17.19
C PRO A 17 -6.26 0.90 16.98
N SER A 18 -6.20 1.38 15.74
CA SER A 18 -5.79 2.76 15.41
C SER A 18 -6.75 3.83 15.93
N TRP A 19 -8.01 3.50 16.17
CA TRP A 19 -9.02 4.44 16.71
C TRP A 19 -8.96 4.55 18.23
N LEU A 20 -8.36 3.57 18.90
CA LEU A 20 -8.17 3.57 20.35
C LEU A 20 -7.03 4.48 20.83
N THR A 21 -6.30 5.13 19.91
CA THR A 21 -5.19 6.05 20.24
C THR A 21 -5.59 7.52 20.33
N GLY A 22 -6.88 7.85 20.13
CA GLY A 22 -7.42 9.21 20.26
C GLY A 22 -8.30 9.42 21.50
N GLU A 23 -9.00 10.55 21.53
CA GLU A 23 -9.92 10.91 22.63
C GLU A 23 -11.02 9.86 22.84
N GLY A 24 -11.58 9.31 21.75
CA GLY A 24 -12.58 8.24 21.84
C GLY A 24 -12.06 7.00 22.57
N GLY A 25 -10.82 6.58 22.29
CA GLY A 25 -10.17 5.47 22.99
C GLY A 25 -9.86 5.77 24.45
N TYR A 26 -9.52 7.02 24.78
CA TYR A 26 -9.34 7.47 26.15
C TYR A 26 -10.64 7.33 26.95
N TYR A 27 -11.77 7.86 26.45
CA TYR A 27 -13.05 7.75 27.13
C TYR A 27 -13.49 6.31 27.31
N LEU A 28 -13.37 5.49 26.27
CA LEU A 28 -13.80 4.10 26.30
C LEU A 28 -12.98 3.27 27.31
N THR A 29 -11.66 3.47 27.34
CA THR A 29 -10.77 2.81 28.32
C THR A 29 -11.03 3.30 29.74
N SER A 30 -11.27 4.61 29.94
CA SER A 30 -11.57 5.19 31.25
C SER A 30 -12.91 4.72 31.80
N VAL A 31 -13.94 4.60 30.95
CA VAL A 31 -15.25 4.07 31.34
C VAL A 31 -15.14 2.59 31.68
N TYR A 32 -14.46 1.78 30.85
CA TYR A 32 -14.19 0.37 31.14
C TYR A 32 -13.54 0.19 32.51
N ALA A 33 -12.45 0.91 32.78
CA ALA A 33 -11.75 0.84 34.06
C ALA A 33 -12.64 1.25 35.24
N SER A 34 -13.44 2.30 35.07
CA SER A 34 -14.36 2.79 36.11
C SER A 34 -15.45 1.76 36.41
N LEU A 35 -16.02 1.12 35.39
CA LEU A 35 -17.06 0.10 35.55
C LEU A 35 -16.51 -1.16 36.22
N CYS A 36 -15.30 -1.61 35.87
CA CYS A 36 -14.65 -2.72 36.57
C CYS A 36 -14.45 -2.41 38.06
N LEU A 37 -14.03 -1.17 38.40
CA LEU A 37 -13.85 -0.75 39.79
C LEU A 37 -15.17 -0.66 40.58
N ILE A 38 -16.24 -0.21 39.94
CA ILE A 38 -17.57 -0.11 40.58
C ILE A 38 -18.17 -1.51 40.79
N GLN A 39 -17.92 -2.45 39.86
CA GLN A 39 -18.50 -3.80 39.90
C GLN A 39 -17.70 -4.80 40.72
N SER A 40 -16.43 -4.53 41.03
CA SER A 40 -15.68 -5.35 41.98
C SER A 40 -16.28 -5.22 43.39
N GLN A 41 -16.85 -6.30 43.92
CA GLN A 41 -17.20 -6.38 45.35
C GLN A 41 -15.92 -6.27 46.19
N PRO A 42 -15.99 -5.67 47.40
CA PRO A 42 -14.82 -5.44 48.22
C PRO A 42 -14.35 -6.75 48.86
N GLU A 43 -13.59 -7.56 48.13
CA GLU A 43 -12.72 -8.55 48.74
C GLU A 43 -11.47 -7.78 49.22
N ALA A 44 -11.47 -7.44 50.52
CA ALA A 44 -10.38 -6.81 51.26
C ALA A 44 -9.48 -5.86 50.44
N VAL A 45 -9.89 -4.59 50.35
CA VAL A 45 -9.09 -3.49 49.80
C VAL A 45 -7.65 -3.56 50.36
N PRO A 46 -6.61 -3.79 49.54
CA PRO A 46 -5.25 -3.52 49.99
C PRO A 46 -5.13 -2.00 50.15
N PRO A 47 -4.43 -1.51 51.19
CA PRO A 47 -4.37 -0.09 51.47
C PRO A 47 -3.57 0.60 50.36
N GLY A 48 -4.25 1.42 49.55
CA GLY A 48 -3.62 2.37 48.63
C GLY A 48 -3.26 1.83 47.24
N GLY A 49 -4.27 1.77 46.36
CA GLY A 49 -4.07 1.84 44.91
C GLY A 49 -3.85 0.52 44.17
N VAL A 50 -3.51 0.64 42.88
CA VAL A 50 -3.24 -0.48 41.97
C VAL A 50 -2.11 -1.33 42.53
N THR A 51 -2.35 -2.63 42.73
CA THR A 51 -1.33 -3.56 43.23
C THR A 51 -0.09 -3.52 42.32
N ARG A 52 1.10 -3.74 42.91
CA ARG A 52 2.36 -3.72 42.15
C ARG A 52 2.30 -4.62 40.90
N LYS A 53 1.73 -5.82 41.03
CA LYS A 53 1.53 -6.78 39.93
C LYS A 53 0.61 -6.24 38.83
N ALA A 54 -0.48 -5.58 39.20
CA ALA A 54 -1.38 -4.96 38.23
C ALA A 54 -0.70 -3.77 37.50
N ARG A 55 0.11 -2.97 38.22
CA ARG A 55 0.90 -1.89 37.60
C ARG A 55 1.95 -2.42 36.64
N GLU A 56 2.65 -3.49 37.01
CA GLU A 56 3.62 -4.17 36.14
C GLU A 56 2.93 -4.73 34.90
N SER A 57 1.78 -5.40 35.07
CA SER A 57 0.99 -5.94 33.94
C SER A 57 0.50 -4.86 32.98
N LEU A 58 0.03 -3.71 33.50
CA LEU A 58 -0.35 -2.54 32.69
C LEU A 58 0.85 -1.92 31.96
N THR A 59 2.00 -1.85 32.63
CA THR A 59 3.24 -1.33 32.03
C THR A 59 3.70 -2.24 30.89
N GLU A 60 3.66 -3.55 31.09
CA GLU A 60 4.00 -4.54 30.06
C GLU A 60 3.01 -4.52 28.89
N TRP A 61 1.71 -4.38 29.18
CA TRP A 61 0.69 -4.22 28.15
C TRP A 61 0.89 -2.95 27.34
N SER A 62 1.11 -1.81 28.00
CA SER A 62 1.43 -0.55 27.34
C SER A 62 2.70 -0.66 26.51
N ARG A 63 3.75 -1.30 27.03
CA ARG A 63 5.01 -1.51 26.31
C ARG A 63 4.81 -2.36 25.05
N ARG A 64 3.99 -3.42 25.12
CA ARG A 64 3.64 -4.24 23.94
C ARG A 64 2.94 -3.38 22.89
N ARG A 65 1.88 -2.67 23.25
CA ARG A 65 1.17 -1.78 22.31
C ARG A 65 2.06 -0.68 21.72
N SER A 66 2.95 -0.09 22.50
CA SER A 66 3.88 0.92 21.96
C SER A 66 4.86 0.31 20.96
N LYS A 67 5.33 -0.93 21.17
CA LYS A 67 6.16 -1.64 20.20
C LYS A 67 5.38 -1.99 18.94
N ASP A 68 4.16 -2.50 19.09
CA ASP A 68 3.31 -2.86 17.96
C ASP A 68 2.95 -1.63 17.12
N ALA A 69 2.62 -0.50 17.78
CA ALA A 69 2.37 0.77 17.12
C ALA A 69 3.61 1.30 16.40
N GLN A 70 4.80 1.17 17.02
CA GLN A 70 6.05 1.55 16.39
C GLN A 70 6.36 0.67 15.16
N GLN A 71 6.17 -0.64 15.28
CA GLN A 71 6.37 -1.58 14.18
C GLN A 71 5.38 -1.34 13.03
N GLN A 72 4.12 -1.04 13.35
CA GLN A 72 3.12 -0.66 12.36
C GLN A 72 3.49 0.65 11.66
N LYS A 73 3.96 1.66 12.40
CA LYS A 73 4.44 2.92 11.85
C LYS A 73 5.65 2.72 10.94
N ASP A 74 6.58 1.85 11.32
CA ASP A 74 7.77 1.56 10.52
C ASP A 74 7.42 0.75 9.25
N ASN A 75 6.48 -0.19 9.34
CA ASN A 75 5.93 -0.88 8.16
C ASN A 75 5.21 0.11 7.22
N GLN A 76 4.45 1.05 7.76
CA GLN A 76 3.77 2.07 6.96
C GLN A 76 4.75 3.02 6.25
N LYS A 77 5.89 3.36 6.88
CA LYS A 77 6.98 4.13 6.23
C LYS A 77 7.65 3.36 5.09
N GLN A 78 7.70 2.04 5.18
CA GLN A 78 8.29 1.17 4.16
C GLN A 78 7.33 0.86 3.01
N GLN A 79 6.05 1.23 3.12
CA GLN A 79 5.04 1.01 2.08
C GLN A 79 4.77 2.30 1.29
N THR A 80 4.49 2.14 0.01
CA THR A 80 4.10 3.23 -0.88
C THR A 80 3.03 2.75 -1.86
N PHE A 81 2.35 3.72 -2.47
CA PHE A 81 1.34 3.49 -3.49
C PHE A 81 1.80 4.08 -4.82
N VAL A 82 1.59 3.32 -5.90
CA VAL A 82 1.92 3.75 -7.25
C VAL A 82 0.71 3.58 -8.15
N ARG A 83 0.47 4.55 -9.03
CA ARG A 83 -0.63 4.50 -10.00
C ARG A 83 -0.10 3.93 -11.30
N VAL A 84 -0.67 2.83 -11.76
CA VAL A 84 -0.25 2.13 -12.98
C VAL A 84 -1.40 2.17 -13.98
N LEU A 85 -1.12 2.71 -15.16
CA LEU A 85 -1.97 2.65 -16.34
C LEU A 85 -1.60 1.40 -17.14
N PHE A 86 -2.50 0.44 -17.25
CA PHE A 86 -2.36 -0.68 -18.17
C PHE A 86 -2.92 -0.32 -19.54
N GLN A 87 -2.18 -0.63 -20.60
CA GLN A 87 -2.59 -0.44 -21.99
C GLN A 87 -2.30 -1.72 -22.79
N ASP A 88 -3.30 -2.29 -23.43
CA ASP A 88 -3.17 -3.45 -24.31
C ASP A 88 -4.14 -3.31 -25.49
N GLY A 89 -3.63 -3.01 -26.69
CA GLY A 89 -4.44 -2.62 -27.83
C GLY A 89 -5.36 -1.43 -27.51
N ASP A 90 -6.67 -1.62 -27.65
CA ASP A 90 -7.71 -0.63 -27.34
C ASP A 90 -8.13 -0.64 -25.85
N CYS A 91 -7.65 -1.61 -25.06
CA CYS A 91 -7.97 -1.73 -23.64
C CYS A 91 -7.07 -0.82 -22.80
N SER A 92 -7.67 -0.01 -21.95
CA SER A 92 -6.96 0.86 -21.01
C SER A 92 -7.60 0.78 -19.63
N SER A 93 -6.79 0.56 -18.60
CA SER A 93 -7.28 0.55 -17.20
C SER A 93 -6.24 1.13 -16.25
N VAL A 94 -6.67 1.70 -15.13
CA VAL A 94 -5.76 2.26 -14.12
C VAL A 94 -5.98 1.55 -12.80
N LYS A 95 -4.90 1.12 -12.15
CA LYS A 95 -4.93 0.58 -10.78
C LYS A 95 -3.89 1.26 -9.91
N THR A 96 -4.23 1.42 -8.63
CA THR A 96 -3.27 1.87 -7.61
C THR A 96 -2.75 0.64 -6.89
N LEU A 97 -1.45 0.38 -7.03
CA LEU A 97 -0.79 -0.80 -6.47
C LEU A 97 -0.02 -0.40 -5.20
N ARG A 98 -0.08 -1.26 -4.19
CA ARG A 98 0.70 -1.12 -2.96
C ARG A 98 1.99 -1.91 -3.11
N CYS A 99 3.13 -1.25 -2.97
CA CYS A 99 4.46 -1.86 -3.01
C CYS A 99 5.33 -1.33 -1.86
N LYS A 100 6.51 -1.93 -1.66
CA LYS A 100 7.51 -1.42 -0.73
C LYS A 100 8.38 -0.37 -1.41
N VAL A 101 8.88 0.55 -0.61
CA VAL A 101 9.78 1.63 -1.06
C VAL A 101 11.08 1.08 -1.67
N ASP A 102 11.56 -0.06 -1.16
CA ASP A 102 12.76 -0.77 -1.62
C ASP A 102 12.50 -1.80 -2.73
N ASP A 103 11.26 -1.97 -3.20
CA ASP A 103 10.99 -2.92 -4.28
C ASP A 103 11.72 -2.52 -5.57
N SER A 104 12.16 -3.52 -6.33
CA SER A 104 12.76 -3.33 -7.65
C SER A 104 11.68 -3.13 -8.73
N GLY A 105 12.08 -2.55 -9.86
CA GLY A 105 11.23 -2.43 -11.05
C GLY A 105 10.70 -3.79 -11.54
N GLU A 106 11.50 -4.86 -11.39
CA GLU A 106 11.08 -6.24 -11.69
C GLU A 106 9.99 -6.75 -10.75
N ALA A 107 10.15 -6.54 -9.44
CA ALA A 107 9.13 -6.89 -8.46
C ALA A 107 7.81 -6.15 -8.74
N LEU A 108 7.91 -4.87 -9.14
CA LEU A 108 6.76 -4.08 -9.54
C LEU A 108 6.13 -4.58 -10.85
N ALA A 109 6.93 -5.01 -11.83
CA ALA A 109 6.42 -5.60 -13.08
C ALA A 109 5.62 -6.88 -12.80
N GLY A 110 6.14 -7.75 -11.93
CA GLY A 110 5.42 -8.94 -11.47
C GLY A 110 4.12 -8.59 -10.74
N LEU A 111 4.13 -7.56 -9.89
CA LEU A 111 2.93 -7.07 -9.22
C LEU A 111 1.89 -6.54 -10.22
N CYS A 112 2.34 -5.86 -11.28
CA CYS A 112 1.46 -5.39 -12.35
C CYS A 112 0.85 -6.56 -13.12
N ALA A 113 1.65 -7.54 -13.54
CA ALA A 113 1.16 -8.72 -14.25
C ALA A 113 0.08 -9.45 -13.44
N ALA A 114 0.33 -9.68 -12.15
CA ALA A 114 -0.65 -10.31 -11.26
C ALA A 114 -1.91 -9.44 -11.06
N SER A 115 -1.75 -8.12 -10.93
CA SER A 115 -2.87 -7.21 -10.68
C SER A 115 -3.75 -7.00 -11.91
N PHE A 116 -3.18 -7.00 -13.11
CA PHE A 116 -3.91 -6.84 -14.37
C PHE A 116 -4.29 -8.17 -15.04
N GLY A 117 -3.81 -9.30 -14.52
CA GLY A 117 -4.15 -10.64 -15.03
C GLY A 117 -3.47 -10.96 -16.37
N VAL A 118 -2.25 -10.46 -16.58
CA VAL A 118 -1.49 -10.66 -17.82
C VAL A 118 -0.94 -12.09 -17.87
N ALA A 119 -1.24 -12.81 -18.96
CA ALA A 119 -0.84 -14.21 -19.13
C ALA A 119 0.65 -14.40 -19.44
N GLN A 120 1.26 -13.45 -20.15
CA GLN A 120 2.66 -13.47 -20.60
C GLN A 120 3.36 -12.18 -20.16
N PRO A 121 3.83 -12.10 -18.89
CA PRO A 121 4.46 -10.90 -18.35
C PRO A 121 5.74 -10.49 -19.10
N GLU A 122 6.43 -11.42 -19.76
CA GLU A 122 7.62 -11.19 -20.59
C GLU A 122 7.37 -10.28 -21.80
N ASN A 123 6.13 -10.23 -22.29
CA ASN A 123 5.74 -9.40 -23.43
C ASN A 123 5.37 -7.98 -23.04
N TYR A 124 5.50 -7.61 -21.76
CA TYR A 124 5.09 -6.31 -21.24
C TYR A 124 6.22 -5.64 -20.47
N ALA A 125 6.35 -4.33 -20.62
CA ALA A 125 7.30 -3.52 -19.88
C ALA A 125 6.61 -2.41 -19.10
N LEU A 126 7.25 -2.05 -17.97
CA LEU A 126 6.90 -0.86 -17.22
C LEU A 126 7.61 0.36 -17.81
N TYR A 127 6.86 1.43 -17.94
CA TYR A 127 7.33 2.73 -18.37
C TYR A 127 7.00 3.74 -17.28
N TRP A 128 7.96 4.60 -16.99
CA TRP A 128 7.82 5.72 -16.09
C TRP A 128 7.43 6.98 -16.86
N ARG A 129 6.40 7.69 -16.40
CA ARG A 129 5.96 8.95 -17.02
C ARG A 129 6.38 10.14 -16.15
N ALA A 130 7.44 10.83 -16.56
CA ALA A 130 7.83 12.13 -16.01
C ALA A 130 7.68 13.20 -17.10
N GLY A 131 6.70 14.10 -16.95
CA GLY A 131 6.45 15.17 -17.92
C GLY A 131 5.92 14.65 -19.26
N GLU A 132 6.46 15.16 -20.37
CA GLU A 132 6.00 14.89 -21.75
C GLU A 132 6.53 13.58 -22.36
N GLY A 133 7.37 12.82 -21.64
CA GLY A 133 7.96 11.57 -22.12
C GLY A 133 7.67 10.35 -21.24
N ALA A 134 7.51 9.18 -21.87
CA ALA A 134 7.53 7.88 -21.20
C ALA A 134 8.89 7.22 -21.43
N GLN A 135 9.59 6.84 -20.36
CA GLN A 135 10.88 6.14 -20.41
C GLN A 135 10.73 4.71 -19.87
N PRO A 136 11.39 3.71 -20.46
CA PRO A 136 11.33 2.34 -19.96
C PRO A 136 11.94 2.29 -18.56
N LEU A 137 11.27 1.58 -17.65
CA LEU A 137 11.73 1.40 -16.28
C LEU A 137 12.72 0.23 -16.21
N PRO A 138 14.00 0.44 -15.84
CA PRO A 138 14.94 -0.65 -15.70
C PRO A 138 14.57 -1.59 -14.54
N ALA A 139 14.80 -2.89 -14.72
CA ALA A 139 14.45 -3.93 -13.74
C ALA A 139 15.03 -3.70 -12.33
N HIS A 140 16.20 -3.07 -12.23
CA HIS A 140 16.93 -2.85 -10.98
C HIS A 140 16.66 -1.50 -10.31
N VAL A 141 15.89 -0.61 -10.93
CA VAL A 141 15.56 0.70 -10.33
C VAL A 141 14.64 0.50 -9.14
N ARG A 142 14.91 1.19 -8.04
CA ARG A 142 14.07 1.15 -6.83
C ARG A 142 12.95 2.18 -6.92
N ILE A 143 11.81 1.86 -6.32
CA ILE A 143 10.63 2.75 -6.31
C ILE A 143 10.93 4.09 -5.61
N GLN A 144 11.77 4.08 -4.57
CA GLN A 144 12.21 5.30 -3.89
C GLN A 144 12.89 6.31 -4.83
N ASP A 145 13.68 5.82 -5.79
CA ASP A 145 14.48 6.67 -6.68
C ASP A 145 13.59 7.31 -7.74
N LEU A 146 12.53 6.61 -8.15
CA LEU A 146 11.48 7.14 -9.02
C LEU A 146 10.70 8.26 -8.33
N ARG A 147 10.35 8.05 -7.06
CA ARG A 147 9.61 9.03 -6.27
C ARG A 147 10.41 10.31 -6.06
N ASN A 148 11.73 10.23 -5.90
CA ASN A 148 12.56 11.43 -5.73
C ASN A 148 12.63 12.26 -7.02
N GLN A 149 12.43 11.65 -8.19
CA GLN A 149 12.47 12.32 -9.49
C GLN A 149 11.13 12.96 -9.88
N SER A 150 10.00 12.36 -9.49
CA SER A 150 8.70 13.02 -9.60
C SER A 150 8.40 13.79 -8.32
N GLY A 151 8.24 15.11 -8.38
CA GLY A 151 7.72 15.92 -7.26
C GLY A 151 6.27 15.61 -6.83
N GLY A 152 5.75 14.42 -7.14
CA GLY A 152 4.38 13.96 -6.92
C GLY A 152 4.26 12.42 -6.96
N ALA A 153 3.03 11.92 -7.09
CA ALA A 153 2.78 10.48 -7.10
C ALA A 153 3.30 9.82 -8.39
N PRO A 154 4.11 8.76 -8.29
CA PRO A 154 4.62 8.01 -9.45
C PRO A 154 3.48 7.55 -10.37
N SER A 155 3.48 7.99 -11.63
CA SER A 155 2.56 7.52 -12.66
C SER A 155 3.32 6.61 -13.62
N LEU A 156 2.97 5.33 -13.59
CA LEU A 156 3.58 4.29 -14.43
C LEU A 156 2.61 3.88 -15.53
N ALA A 157 3.14 3.40 -16.65
CA ALA A 157 2.40 2.73 -17.69
C ALA A 157 2.93 1.30 -17.84
N TYR A 158 2.04 0.32 -17.92
CA TYR A 158 2.35 -1.08 -18.16
C TYR A 158 1.74 -1.46 -19.50
N GLN A 159 2.58 -1.72 -20.49
CA GLN A 159 2.17 -1.90 -21.89
C GLN A 159 3.06 -2.92 -22.59
N PRO A 160 2.63 -3.50 -23.72
CA PRO A 160 3.42 -4.44 -24.48
C PRO A 160 4.80 -3.89 -24.86
N CYS A 161 5.83 -4.71 -24.72
CA CYS A 161 7.11 -4.53 -25.38
C CYS A 161 6.84 -4.65 -26.87
N ASP A 162 7.05 -3.56 -27.60
CA ASP A 162 6.75 -3.48 -29.01
C ASP A 162 7.74 -4.34 -29.83
N GLU A 163 7.42 -5.63 -30.03
CA GLU A 163 8.10 -6.49 -31.01
C GLU A 163 7.53 -6.31 -32.44
N ASP A 164 6.48 -5.49 -32.64
CA ASP A 164 5.71 -5.46 -33.91
C ASP A 164 5.60 -4.09 -34.61
N ALA A 165 6.06 -2.98 -34.04
CA ALA A 165 6.14 -1.69 -34.75
C ALA A 165 7.15 -1.71 -35.92
N GLY A 166 8.06 -2.69 -35.95
CA GLY A 166 8.97 -2.92 -37.07
C GLY A 166 8.29 -3.51 -38.32
N LYS A 167 7.17 -4.22 -38.18
CA LYS A 167 6.50 -4.90 -39.32
C LYS A 167 5.44 -4.04 -39.99
N MET A 168 4.71 -3.21 -39.24
CA MET A 168 3.63 -2.42 -39.84
C MET A 168 4.11 -1.14 -40.55
N ARG A 169 5.28 -0.59 -40.18
CA ARG A 169 5.90 0.55 -40.90
C ARG A 169 6.61 0.19 -42.20
N ARG A 170 6.78 -1.10 -42.51
CA ARG A 170 7.50 -1.58 -43.71
C ARG A 170 6.62 -1.88 -44.93
N LEU A 171 5.29 -1.79 -44.80
CA LEU A 171 4.35 -2.07 -45.90
C LEU A 171 3.77 -0.83 -46.59
N THR A 172 4.07 0.37 -46.10
CA THR A 172 3.74 1.60 -46.83
C THR A 172 5.02 2.36 -47.16
N ARG A 173 5.35 2.36 -48.45
CA ARG A 173 6.34 3.22 -49.13
C ARG A 173 7.68 2.57 -49.45
N GLY A 174 7.65 1.60 -50.36
CA GLY A 174 8.79 1.20 -51.17
C GLY A 174 8.31 0.76 -52.55
N GLY A 175 8.35 1.66 -53.52
CA GLY A 175 7.90 1.36 -54.89
C GLY A 175 7.77 2.60 -55.76
N ALA A 176 8.80 3.43 -55.81
CA ALA A 176 9.03 4.24 -57.00
C ALA A 176 9.47 3.26 -58.11
N VAL A 177 8.66 3.13 -59.16
CA VAL A 177 9.09 2.52 -60.41
C VAL A 177 9.17 3.67 -61.40
N ASP A 178 10.39 4.18 -61.58
CA ASP A 178 10.75 4.98 -62.73
C ASP A 178 10.55 4.11 -63.98
N LEU A 179 9.65 4.53 -64.87
CA LEU A 179 9.60 4.04 -66.24
C LEU A 179 10.29 5.09 -67.11
N ALA A 180 11.58 4.85 -67.38
CA ALA A 180 12.31 5.52 -68.44
C ALA A 180 11.93 4.94 -69.81
N GLU A 181 11.82 5.86 -70.76
CA GLU A 181 11.73 5.78 -72.23
C GLU A 181 12.05 4.46 -72.95
N SER A 182 11.28 4.16 -74.00
CA SER A 182 11.81 4.01 -75.38
C SER A 182 10.69 3.90 -76.43
N ASN A 183 10.56 4.94 -77.26
CA ASN A 183 10.55 4.96 -78.74
C ASN A 183 9.55 5.97 -79.32
#